data_AF-A0A485C0B1-F1
#
_entry.id   AF-A0A485C0B1-F1
#
_cell.length_a   1.000
_cell.length_b   1.000
_cell.length_c   1.000
_cell.angle_alpha   90.00
_cell.angle_beta   90.00
_cell.angle_gamma   90.00
#
_symmetry.space_group_name_H-M   'P 1'
#
loop_
_entity.id
_entity.type
_entity.pdbx_description
1 polymer ?
#
loop_
_entity_poly.entity_id
_entity_poly.type
_entity_poly.pdbx_seq_one_letter_code
_entity_poly.pdbx_strand_id
1 'polypeptide(L)' 'MKTLLIIDAKLGQARAYMAKTLLGTAAQKAHLELIDNPNDADLAIVFGIYFTSRYRAGRKTGLFR' A
#
# COMPACT_ATOMS: atom_id res chain seq x y z
N MET A 1 0.35 -6.05 13.58
CA MET A 1 -0.53 -4.95 13.10
C MET A 1 -0.71 -5.12 11.60
N LYS A 2 -1.96 -5.15 11.11
CA LYS A 2 -2.26 -5.42 9.70
C LYS A 2 -2.10 -4.16 8.87
N THR A 3 -1.25 -4.21 7.86
CA THR A 3 -0.82 -3.04 7.09
C THR A 3 -1.05 -3.26 5.61
N LEU A 4 -1.78 -2.36 4.96
CA LEU A 4 -2.00 -2.36 3.52
C LEU A 4 -0.89 -1.56 2.83
N LEU A 5 -0.22 -2.17 1.86
CA LEU A 5 0.75 -1.48 1.00
C LEU A 5 0.10 -1.13 -0.35
N ILE A 6 -0.02 0.16 -0.64
CA ILE A 6 -0.55 0.66 -1.92
C ILE A 6 0.59 1.26 -2.73
N ILE A 7 0.80 0.73 -3.93
CA ILE A 7 1.81 1.22 -4.86
C ILE A 7 1.09 1.83 -6.07
N ASP A 8 1.39 3.08 -6.39
CA ASP A 8 0.84 3.77 -7.55
C ASP A 8 1.27 3.05 -8.85
N ALA A 9 0.29 2.67 -9.68
CA ALA A 9 0.54 2.01 -10.97
C ALA A 9 1.42 2.84 -11.92
N LYS A 10 1.46 4.17 -11.76
CA LYS A 10 2.27 5.08 -12.58
C LYS A 10 3.75 5.08 -12.23
N LEU A 11 4.17 4.45 -11.13
CA LEU A 11 5.59 4.30 -10.78
C LEU A 11 6.35 3.39 -11.75
N GLY A 12 5.64 2.57 -12.53
CA GLY A 12 6.25 1.57 -13.40
C GLY A 12 6.78 0.35 -12.62
N GLN A 13 7.01 -0.74 -13.34
CA GLN A 13 7.28 -2.06 -12.74
C GLN A 13 8.53 -2.10 -11.85
N ALA A 14 9.62 -1.47 -12.28
CA ALA A 14 10.89 -1.52 -11.54
C ALA A 14 10.78 -0.82 -10.17
N ARG A 15 10.17 0.37 -10.13
CA ARG A 15 10.01 1.14 -8.88
C ARG A 15 8.98 0.49 -7.96
N ALA A 16 7.90 -0.06 -8.54
CA ALA A 16 6.93 -0.84 -7.78
C ALA A 16 7.57 -2.08 -7.13
N TYR A 17 8.39 -2.81 -7.87
CA TYR A 17 9.12 -3.95 -7.35
C TYR A 17 10.08 -3.56 -6.23
N MET A 18 10.88 -2.50 -6.42
CA MET A 18 11.77 -2.00 -5.37
C MET A 18 11.03 -1.59 -4.11
N ALA A 19 9.91 -0.86 -4.24
CA ALA A 19 9.09 -0.46 -3.10
C ALA A 19 8.55 -1.69 -2.35
N LYS A 20 8.00 -2.68 -3.07
CA LYS A 20 7.50 -3.92 -2.46
C LYS A 20 8.59 -4.70 -1.73
N THR A 21 9.78 -4.82 -2.33
CA THR A 21 10.90 -5.55 -1.74
C THR A 21 11.43 -4.86 -0.48
N LEU A 22 11.67 -3.54 -0.55
CA LEU A 22 12.18 -2.78 0.59
C LEU A 22 11.18 -2.72 1.74
N LEU A 23 9.90 -2.41 1.44
CA LEU A 23 8.86 -2.31 2.45
C LEU A 23 8.47 -3.68 3.00
N GLY A 24 8.49 -4.74 2.20
CA GLY A 24 8.32 -6.11 2.67
C GLY A 24 9.40 -6.50 3.68
N THR A 25 10.66 -6.19 3.37
CA THR A 25 11.79 -6.46 4.28
C THR A 25 11.70 -5.64 5.56
N ALA A 26 11.31 -4.37 5.47
CA ALA A 26 11.11 -3.50 6.62
C ALA A 26 9.92 -3.94 7.48
N ALA A 27 8.82 -4.37 6.86
CA ALA A 27 7.63 -4.88 7.55
C ALA A 27 7.96 -6.11 8.39
N GLN A 28 8.73 -7.06 7.85
CA GLN A 28 9.20 -8.22 8.60
C GLN A 28 10.01 -7.82 9.84
N LYS A 29 10.92 -6.86 9.70
CA LYS A 29 11.74 -6.34 10.82
C LYS A 29 10.90 -5.61 11.88
N ALA A 30 9.83 -4.94 11.46
CA ALA A 30 8.94 -4.18 12.33
C ALA A 30 7.75 -5.01 12.86
N HIS A 31 7.72 -6.33 12.61
CA HIS A 31 6.61 -7.22 12.97
C HIS A 31 5.24 -6.73 12.42
N LEU A 32 5.25 -6.14 11.22
CA LEU A 32 4.06 -5.72 10.49
C LEU A 32 3.64 -6.83 9.53
N GLU A 33 2.33 -7.06 9.45
CA GLU A 33 1.75 -8.01 8.53
C GLU A 33 1.24 -7.23 7.31
N LEU A 34 1.83 -7.46 6.13
CA LEU A 34 1.35 -6.86 4.89
C LEU A 34 0.15 -7.64 4.37
N ILE A 35 -0.98 -6.97 4.19
CA ILE A 35 -2.22 -7.58 3.70
C ILE A 35 -2.68 -6.91 2.41
N ASP A 36 -3.45 -7.66 1.60
CA ASP A 36 -4.00 -7.16 0.33
C ASP A 36 -5.47 -6.68 0.48
N ASN A 37 -6.16 -7.04 1.57
CA ASN A 37 -7.54 -6.61 1.80
C ASN A 37 -7.59 -5.26 2.54
N PRO A 38 -8.09 -4.18 1.91
CA PRO A 38 -8.15 -2.88 2.56
C PRO A 38 -9.14 -2.80 3.74
N ASN A 39 -10.11 -3.72 3.84
CA ASN A 39 -11.10 -3.68 4.92
C ASN A 39 -10.56 -4.23 6.25
N ASP A 40 -9.51 -5.06 6.18
CA ASP A 40 -8.89 -5.68 7.36
C ASP A 40 -7.62 -4.94 7.80
N ALA A 41 -7.32 -3.80 7.18
CA ALA A 41 -6.08 -3.06 7.40
C ALA A 41 -6.24 -2.04 8.53
N ASP A 42 -5.35 -2.10 9.51
CA ASP A 42 -5.25 -1.10 10.59
C ASP A 42 -4.51 0.15 10.11
N LEU A 43 -3.56 -0.03 9.19
CA LEU A 43 -2.69 1.00 8.64
C LEU A 43 -2.58 0.87 7.11
N ALA A 44 -2.48 1.99 6.40
CA ALA A 44 -2.16 2.00 4.97
C ALA A 44 -0.91 2.83 4.70
N ILE A 45 0.06 2.24 3.98
CA ILE A 45 1.26 2.90 3.48
C ILE A 45 1.08 3.10 1.98
N VAL A 46 1.11 4.34 1.52
CA VAL A 46 0.94 4.67 0.10
C VAL A 46 2.24 5.19 -0.49
N PHE A 47 2.71 4.55 -1.55
CA PHE A 47 3.91 4.91 -2.28
C PHE A 47 3.55 5.34 -3.71
N GLY A 48 3.72 6.63 -4.03
CA GLY A 48 3.28 7.21 -5.30
C GLY A 48 3.46 8.72 -5.40
N ILE A 49 3.35 9.25 -6.62
CA ILE A 49 3.52 10.69 -6.93
C ILE A 49 2.20 11.47 -6.99
N TYR A 50 1.05 10.79 -6.95
CA TYR A 50 -0.27 11.44 -6.88
C TYR A 50 -1.12 10.81 -5.78
N PHE A 51 -0.82 11.16 -4.53
CA PHE A 51 -1.80 10.98 -3.46
C PHE A 51 -2.90 12.04 -3.61
N THR A 52 -3.77 11.91 -4.62
CA THR A 52 -5.06 12.58 -4.57
C THR A 52 -5.87 11.89 -3.48
N SER A 53 -6.03 12.58 -2.36
CA SER A 53 -6.78 12.20 -1.17
C SER A 53 -8.18 11.63 -1.49
N ARG A 54 -8.23 10.33 -1.81
CA ARG A 54 -9.48 9.54 -1.90
C ARG A 54 -9.44 8.25 -1.07
N TYR A 55 -8.32 7.91 -0.45
CA TYR A 55 -8.30 6.96 0.67
C TYR A 55 -8.78 7.68 1.94
N ARG A 56 -10.05 8.11 1.92
CA ARG A 56 -10.77 8.52 3.14
C ARG A 56 -11.29 7.24 3.75
N ALA A 57 -10.77 6.91 4.94
CA ALA A 57 -11.27 5.82 5.78
C ALA A 57 -12.81 5.81 5.72
N GLY A 58 -13.38 4.79 5.07
CA GLY A 58 -14.84 4.61 4.96
C GLY A 58 -15.50 4.86 3.59
N ARG A 59 -14.80 5.23 2.50
CA ARG A 59 -15.42 5.18 1.15
C ARG A 59 -14.67 4.29 0.18
N LYS A 60 -15.29 3.14 -0.10
CA LYS A 60 -15.01 2.29 -1.26
C LYS A 60 -15.23 3.08 -2.55
N THR A 61 -14.24 3.84 -3.01
CA THR A 61 -14.24 4.30 -4.41
C THR A 61 -13.32 3.40 -5.18
N GLY A 62 -13.95 2.52 -5.98
CA GLY A 62 -13.27 1.59 -6.86
C GLY A 62 -12.28 2.30 -7.76
N LEU A 63 -11.04 1.86 -7.69
CA LEU A 63 -10.09 1.93 -8.80
C LEU A 63 -9.03 0.84 -8.60
N PHE A 64 -9.50 -0.41 -8.61
CA PHE A 64 -8.71 -1.55 -9.07
C PHE A 64 -9.18 -1.83 -10.51
N ARG A 65 -8.55 -1.15 -11.48
CA ARG A 65 -8.40 -1.65 -12.85
C ARG A 65 -6.99 -1.33 -13.27
#